data_AF-A0A0B7MFX4-F1
#
_entry.id   AF-A0A0B7MFX4-F1
#
_cell.length_a   1.000
_cell.length_b   1.000
_cell.length_c   1.000
_cell.angle_alpha   90.00
_cell.angle_beta   90.00
_cell.angle_gamma   90.00
#
_symmetry.space_group_name_H-M   'P 1'
#
loop_
_entity.id
_entity.type
_entity.pdbx_description
1 polymer ?
#
loop_
_entity_poly.entity_id
_entity_poly.type
_entity_poly.pdbx_seq_one_letter_code
_entity_poly.pdbx_strand_id
1 'polypeptide(L)'
;MGRLVVKIVSFVCLLLIINPVAAFAEHRDYSQPEIQQNIEKIIAWKKSVNKNAKGNLISNEILAGAGTEVSDWYVFAVGRLGIQDNTQAYLEMVKQNITKRYKNEGKLDNTKATEWHRIALAVLSVGGDPTQIGTDSDHNPINLIADGVCYRGRTKPLSEQGVNGLIWGLITLDSMRYRTPADAMDTRDTIIPEILAQQLKDGGFSLDGEQIDPDITAMAIQALAPYYNSEQIYTYVCKWNNKETKASVRQSPGTIIHSTEAGWRFFQLGNGKC
;
A
#
# COMPACT_ATOMS: atom_id res chain seq x y z
N MET A 1 24.71 24.10 -50.85
CA MET A 1 24.23 23.08 -49.89
C MET A 1 23.19 23.60 -48.90
N GLY A 2 23.32 24.79 -48.31
CA GLY A 2 22.41 25.27 -47.25
C GLY A 2 20.91 25.35 -47.60
N ARG A 3 20.53 25.83 -48.80
CA ARG A 3 19.10 25.99 -49.17
C ARG A 3 18.34 24.67 -49.36
N LEU A 4 19.01 23.59 -49.74
CA LEU A 4 18.38 22.28 -49.92
C LEU A 4 18.16 21.60 -48.57
N VAL A 5 19.13 21.71 -47.66
CA VAL A 5 19.04 21.19 -46.29
C VAL A 5 17.91 21.88 -45.52
N VAL A 6 17.79 23.22 -45.63
CA VAL A 6 16.70 23.96 -44.98
C VAL A 6 15.32 23.52 -45.48
N LYS A 7 15.15 23.29 -46.80
CA LYS A 7 13.88 22.80 -47.35
C LYS A 7 13.52 21.39 -46.89
N ILE A 8 14.51 20.50 -46.79
CA ILE A 8 14.30 19.13 -46.30
C ILE A 8 13.91 19.15 -44.81
N VAL A 9 14.62 19.94 -43.99
CA VAL A 9 14.31 20.07 -42.55
C VAL A 9 12.92 20.68 -42.34
N SER A 10 12.56 21.74 -43.07
CA SER A 10 11.21 22.32 -42.96
C SER A 10 10.11 21.36 -43.39
N PHE A 11 10.34 20.51 -44.40
CA PHE A 11 9.36 19.51 -44.84
C PHE A 11 9.20 18.37 -43.82
N VAL A 12 10.30 17.91 -43.20
CA VAL A 12 10.27 16.91 -42.12
C VAL A 12 9.56 17.47 -40.87
N CYS A 13 9.84 18.71 -40.48
CA CYS A 13 9.13 19.36 -39.38
C CYS A 13 7.63 19.53 -39.68
N LEU A 14 7.26 19.84 -40.94
CA LEU A 14 5.85 19.92 -41.32
C LEU A 14 5.18 18.55 -41.19
N LEU A 15 5.80 17.47 -41.67
CA LEU A 15 5.28 16.10 -41.58
C LEU A 15 5.06 15.62 -40.13
N LEU A 16 5.89 16.08 -39.19
CA LEU A 16 5.73 15.79 -37.75
C LEU A 16 4.57 16.56 -37.11
N ILE A 17 4.15 17.70 -37.68
CA ILE A 17 3.03 18.51 -37.18
C ILE A 17 1.68 17.96 -37.67
N ILE A 18 1.62 17.35 -38.87
CA ILE A 18 0.38 16.80 -39.46
C ILE A 18 0.05 15.38 -39.00
N ASN A 19 1.03 14.65 -38.44
CA ASN A 19 0.81 13.35 -37.80
C ASN A 19 1.16 13.46 -36.32
N PRO A 20 0.27 14.04 -35.47
CA PRO A 20 0.41 13.83 -34.04
C PRO A 20 0.37 12.32 -33.83
N VAL A 21 1.50 11.73 -33.41
CA VAL A 21 1.52 10.38 -32.88
C VAL A 21 0.70 10.44 -31.61
N ALA A 22 -0.60 10.22 -31.74
CA ALA A 22 -1.44 9.94 -30.60
C ALA A 22 -0.94 8.60 -30.06
N ALA A 23 -0.13 8.66 -29.01
CA ALA A 23 0.17 7.51 -28.19
C ALA A 23 -1.13 7.13 -27.46
N PHE A 24 -2.03 6.44 -28.16
CA PHE A 24 -3.08 5.69 -27.49
C PHE A 24 -2.37 4.54 -26.81
N ALA A 25 -2.32 4.55 -25.47
CA ALA A 25 -2.03 3.33 -24.75
C ALA A 25 -3.12 2.32 -25.17
N GLU A 26 -2.73 1.23 -25.83
CA GLU A 26 -3.66 0.13 -26.11
C GLU A 26 -4.13 -0.42 -24.76
N HIS A 27 -5.32 0.00 -24.33
CA HIS A 27 -5.96 -0.53 -23.14
C HIS A 27 -6.48 -1.93 -23.47
N ARG A 28 -5.79 -2.95 -22.97
CA ARG A 28 -6.30 -4.32 -23.01
C ARG A 28 -7.25 -4.52 -21.83
N ASP A 29 -8.52 -4.73 -22.14
CA ASP A 29 -9.47 -5.26 -21.15
C ASP A 29 -9.13 -6.72 -20.85
N TYR A 30 -8.90 -7.04 -19.58
CA TYR A 30 -8.72 -8.41 -19.12
C TYR A 30 -10.05 -8.95 -18.58
N SER A 31 -10.47 -10.10 -19.08
CA SER A 31 -11.64 -10.79 -18.55
C SER A 31 -11.34 -11.41 -17.18
N GLN A 32 -12.38 -11.58 -16.36
CA GLN A 32 -12.25 -12.26 -15.06
C GLN A 32 -11.61 -13.66 -15.18
N PRO A 33 -11.97 -14.50 -16.18
CA PRO A 33 -11.29 -15.78 -16.38
C PRO A 33 -9.80 -15.66 -16.71
N GLU A 34 -9.38 -14.66 -17.49
CA GLU A 34 -7.96 -14.43 -17.78
C GLU A 34 -7.18 -14.02 -16.51
N ILE A 35 -7.76 -13.14 -15.70
CA ILE A 35 -7.19 -12.72 -14.42
C ILE A 35 -7.05 -13.93 -13.50
N GLN A 36 -8.10 -14.74 -13.38
CA GLN A 36 -8.10 -15.96 -12.58
C GLN A 36 -7.03 -16.96 -13.05
N GLN A 37 -6.92 -17.19 -14.36
CA GLN A 37 -5.91 -18.08 -14.92
C GLN A 37 -4.48 -17.57 -14.63
N ASN A 38 -4.26 -16.26 -14.68
CA ASN A 38 -2.95 -15.68 -14.36
C ASN A 38 -2.63 -15.83 -12.87
N ILE A 39 -3.61 -15.62 -11.98
CA ILE A 39 -3.47 -15.87 -10.54
C ILE A 39 -3.05 -17.33 -10.30
N GLU A 40 -3.74 -18.29 -10.90
CA GLU A 40 -3.43 -19.72 -10.76
C GLU A 40 -2.02 -20.07 -11.25
N LYS A 41 -1.59 -19.50 -12.38
CA LYS A 41 -0.23 -19.67 -12.91
C LYS A 41 0.83 -19.11 -11.96
N ILE A 42 0.60 -17.94 -11.37
CA ILE A 42 1.52 -17.32 -10.41
C ILE A 42 1.62 -18.17 -9.14
N ILE A 43 0.49 -18.67 -8.64
CA ILE A 43 0.45 -19.55 -7.46
C ILE A 43 1.20 -20.86 -7.75
N ALA A 44 0.94 -21.49 -8.89
CA ALA A 44 1.63 -22.72 -9.30
C ALA A 44 3.14 -22.51 -9.43
N TRP A 45 3.56 -21.39 -10.04
CA TRP A 45 4.96 -21.00 -10.11
C TRP A 45 5.58 -20.84 -8.72
N LYS A 46 4.94 -20.11 -7.80
CA LYS A 46 5.50 -19.89 -6.45
C LYS A 46 5.58 -21.19 -5.65
N LYS A 47 4.56 -22.06 -5.75
CA LYS A 47 4.59 -23.42 -5.17
C LYS A 47 5.77 -24.23 -5.70
N SER A 48 6.05 -24.15 -7.01
CA SER A 48 7.20 -24.82 -7.62
C SER A 48 8.53 -24.29 -7.10
N VAL A 49 8.71 -22.96 -7.04
CA VAL A 49 9.92 -22.31 -6.50
C VAL A 49 10.17 -22.72 -5.04
N ASN A 50 9.12 -22.83 -4.24
CA ASN A 50 9.18 -23.27 -2.85
C ASN A 50 9.30 -24.81 -2.69
N LYS A 51 9.57 -25.54 -3.78
CA LYS A 51 9.65 -27.03 -3.82
C LYS A 51 8.39 -27.71 -3.24
N ASN A 52 7.23 -27.06 -3.36
CA ASN A 52 5.94 -27.50 -2.83
C ASN A 52 4.84 -27.55 -3.92
N ALA A 53 5.20 -27.98 -5.14
CA ALA A 53 4.33 -27.92 -6.32
C ALA A 53 2.93 -28.55 -6.14
N LYS A 54 2.82 -29.58 -5.29
CA LYS A 54 1.55 -30.29 -5.01
C LYS A 54 0.88 -29.88 -3.69
N GLY A 55 1.49 -28.95 -2.95
CA GLY A 55 1.01 -28.55 -1.63
C GLY A 55 0.36 -27.17 -1.62
N ASN A 56 0.28 -26.65 -0.41
CA ASN A 56 -0.26 -25.34 -0.07
C ASN A 56 0.71 -24.20 -0.42
N LEU A 57 0.18 -23.01 -0.74
CA LEU A 57 1.01 -21.84 -1.04
C LEU A 57 1.69 -21.34 0.24
N ILE A 58 0.99 -21.39 1.38
CA ILE A 58 1.57 -21.21 2.72
C ILE A 58 2.32 -22.50 3.07
N SER A 59 3.46 -22.68 2.41
CA SER A 59 4.41 -23.77 2.63
C SER A 59 5.29 -23.52 3.85
N ASN A 60 6.07 -24.52 4.28
CA ASN A 60 7.05 -24.36 5.36
C ASN A 60 8.02 -23.18 5.12
N GLU A 61 8.37 -22.91 3.85
CA GLU A 61 9.18 -21.75 3.47
C GLU A 61 8.48 -20.42 3.78
N ILE A 62 7.18 -20.30 3.46
CA ILE A 62 6.40 -19.10 3.77
C ILE A 62 6.21 -18.95 5.28
N LEU A 63 5.96 -20.06 5.98
CA LEU A 63 5.80 -20.10 7.43
C LEU A 63 7.09 -19.71 8.18
N ALA A 64 8.26 -20.08 7.65
CA ALA A 64 9.54 -19.70 8.25
C ALA A 64 9.75 -18.18 8.27
N GLY A 65 9.23 -17.45 7.28
CA GLY A 65 9.29 -15.99 7.21
C GLY A 65 8.11 -15.25 7.87
N ALA A 66 7.16 -15.96 8.50
CA ALA A 66 5.93 -15.37 9.02
C ALA A 66 6.23 -14.27 10.05
N GLY A 67 5.78 -13.05 9.77
CA GLY A 67 6.01 -11.92 10.65
C GLY A 67 7.44 -11.43 10.70
N THR A 68 8.32 -11.80 9.75
CA THR A 68 9.73 -11.38 9.71
C THR A 68 10.18 -10.90 8.34
N GLU A 69 9.57 -11.36 7.26
CA GLU A 69 10.01 -11.10 5.89
C GLU A 69 8.84 -10.82 4.94
N VAL A 70 9.15 -10.63 3.65
CA VAL A 70 8.19 -10.44 2.56
C VAL A 70 7.15 -11.56 2.42
N SER A 71 7.29 -12.69 3.13
CA SER A 71 6.40 -13.85 3.01
C SER A 71 4.95 -13.54 3.41
N ASP A 72 4.75 -12.58 4.32
CA ASP A 72 3.41 -12.14 4.74
C ASP A 72 2.58 -11.56 3.58
N TRP A 73 3.21 -11.04 2.51
CA TRP A 73 2.47 -10.61 1.32
C TRP A 73 1.82 -11.76 0.55
N TYR A 74 2.42 -12.95 0.56
CA TYR A 74 1.78 -14.13 -0.02
C TYR A 74 0.57 -14.56 0.81
N VAL A 75 0.68 -14.46 2.14
CA VAL A 75 -0.43 -14.78 3.05
C VAL A 75 -1.57 -13.77 2.89
N PHE A 76 -1.23 -12.48 2.80
CA PHE A 76 -2.19 -11.42 2.47
C PHE A 76 -2.93 -11.72 1.16
N ALA A 77 -2.21 -12.12 0.11
CA ALA A 77 -2.81 -12.50 -1.17
C ALA A 77 -3.71 -13.73 -1.05
N VAL A 78 -3.30 -14.77 -0.31
CA VAL A 78 -4.14 -15.97 -0.03
C VAL A 78 -5.46 -15.56 0.63
N GLY A 79 -5.40 -14.73 1.67
CA GLY A 79 -6.60 -14.25 2.37
C GLY A 79 -7.51 -13.42 1.47
N ARG A 80 -6.94 -12.50 0.69
CA ARG A 80 -7.66 -11.67 -0.29
C ARG A 80 -8.34 -12.48 -1.39
N LEU A 81 -7.71 -13.57 -1.82
CA LEU A 81 -8.25 -14.47 -2.85
C LEU A 81 -9.22 -15.51 -2.29
N GLY A 82 -9.38 -15.60 -0.96
CA GLY A 82 -10.25 -16.58 -0.32
C GLY A 82 -9.79 -18.03 -0.52
N ILE A 83 -8.50 -18.25 -0.78
CA ILE A 83 -7.94 -19.57 -1.05
C ILE A 83 -7.82 -20.34 0.28
N GLN A 84 -8.36 -21.56 0.29
CA GLN A 84 -8.16 -22.49 1.39
C GLN A 84 -6.69 -22.95 1.41
N ASP A 85 -5.99 -22.66 2.49
CA ASP A 85 -4.55 -22.89 2.63
C ASP A 85 -4.18 -23.03 4.13
N ASN A 86 -2.89 -23.11 4.49
CA ASN A 86 -2.43 -23.31 5.88
C ASN A 86 -2.48 -22.03 6.75
N THR A 87 -3.63 -21.34 6.76
CA THR A 87 -3.80 -20.05 7.46
C THR A 87 -3.66 -20.17 8.97
N GLN A 88 -4.14 -21.27 9.59
CA GLN A 88 -4.00 -21.49 11.03
C GLN A 88 -2.54 -21.64 11.45
N ALA A 89 -1.75 -22.41 10.70
CA ALA A 89 -0.32 -22.56 10.96
C ALA A 89 0.42 -21.23 10.84
N TYR A 90 0.01 -20.38 9.89
CA TYR A 90 0.53 -19.03 9.78
C TYR A 90 0.22 -18.18 11.03
N LEU A 91 -1.04 -18.17 11.49
CA LEU A 91 -1.45 -17.41 12.67
C LEU A 91 -0.69 -17.84 13.94
N GLU A 92 -0.39 -19.13 14.08
CA GLU A 92 0.42 -19.65 15.17
C GLU A 92 1.88 -19.20 15.07
N MET A 93 2.48 -19.31 13.88
CA MET A 93 3.87 -18.92 13.67
C MET A 93 4.10 -17.41 13.81
N VAL A 94 3.23 -16.59 13.21
CA VAL A 94 3.33 -15.14 13.27
C VAL A 94 3.18 -14.65 14.73
N LYS A 95 2.27 -15.25 15.51
CA LYS A 95 2.11 -15.00 16.94
C LYS A 95 3.40 -15.26 17.71
N GLN A 96 4.02 -16.43 17.49
CA GLN A 96 5.28 -16.80 18.15
C GLN A 96 6.41 -15.83 17.80
N ASN A 97 6.55 -15.51 16.51
CA ASN A 97 7.61 -14.62 16.02
C ASN A 97 7.44 -13.18 16.52
N ILE A 98 6.23 -12.63 16.48
CA ILE A 98 5.94 -11.29 17.02
C ILE A 98 6.21 -11.24 18.53
N THR A 99 5.69 -12.22 19.29
CA THR A 99 5.92 -12.31 20.74
C THR A 99 7.41 -12.35 21.07
N LYS A 100 8.22 -13.05 20.26
CA LYS A 100 9.67 -13.08 20.42
C LYS A 100 10.32 -11.73 20.07
N ARG A 101 9.93 -11.10 18.95
CA ARG A 101 10.50 -9.83 18.48
C ARG A 101 10.22 -8.67 19.44
N TYR A 102 9.03 -8.62 20.02
CA TYR A 102 8.60 -7.59 20.97
C TYR A 102 9.38 -7.57 22.29
N LYS A 103 10.20 -8.60 22.56
CA LYS A 103 11.13 -8.61 23.71
C LYS A 103 12.37 -7.74 23.49
N ASN A 104 12.66 -7.37 22.24
CA ASN A 104 13.83 -6.58 21.90
C ASN A 104 13.46 -5.10 21.78
N GLU A 105 14.43 -4.22 22.03
CA GLU A 105 14.30 -2.80 21.72
C GLU A 105 13.98 -2.61 20.22
N GLY A 106 13.10 -1.65 19.92
CA GLY A 106 12.62 -1.43 18.56
C GLY A 106 11.52 -2.40 18.08
N LYS A 107 11.20 -3.44 18.85
CA LYS A 107 10.13 -4.42 18.58
C LYS A 107 10.27 -5.06 17.18
N LEU A 108 9.55 -4.55 16.19
CA LEU A 108 9.61 -5.05 14.82
C LEU A 108 10.74 -4.36 14.04
N ASP A 109 10.73 -3.05 13.91
CA ASP A 109 11.80 -2.31 13.23
C ASP A 109 11.87 -0.85 13.74
N ASN A 110 13.07 -0.32 13.93
CA ASN A 110 13.25 1.04 14.45
C ASN A 110 12.76 2.13 13.49
N THR A 111 12.78 1.87 12.19
CA THR A 111 12.50 2.84 11.13
C THR A 111 11.22 2.47 10.38
N LYS A 112 11.06 1.20 9.99
CA LYS A 112 10.01 0.75 9.08
C LYS A 112 8.71 0.45 9.81
N ALA A 113 7.83 1.47 9.91
CA ALA A 113 6.46 1.28 10.38
C ALA A 113 5.69 0.23 9.53
N THR A 114 6.06 0.07 8.26
CA THR A 114 5.47 -0.92 7.35
C THR A 114 5.60 -2.37 7.81
N GLU A 115 6.52 -2.70 8.72
CA GLU A 115 6.56 -4.03 9.33
C GLU A 115 5.28 -4.32 10.12
N TRP A 116 4.77 -3.36 10.89
CA TRP A 116 3.51 -3.52 11.61
C TRP A 116 2.33 -3.60 10.64
N HIS A 117 2.28 -2.72 9.63
CA HIS A 117 1.19 -2.65 8.66
C HIS A 117 1.05 -3.94 7.86
N ARG A 118 2.16 -4.45 7.31
CA ARG A 118 2.22 -5.66 6.51
C ARG A 118 1.72 -6.88 7.29
N ILE A 119 2.20 -7.03 8.53
CA ILE A 119 1.80 -8.13 9.40
C ILE A 119 0.33 -8.00 9.81
N ALA A 120 -0.11 -6.79 10.19
CA ALA A 120 -1.50 -6.56 10.59
C ALA A 120 -2.48 -6.90 9.46
N LEU A 121 -2.18 -6.50 8.22
CA LEU A 121 -3.00 -6.79 7.05
C LEU A 121 -2.98 -8.28 6.70
N ALA A 122 -1.83 -8.95 6.78
CA ALA A 122 -1.73 -10.38 6.53
C ALA A 122 -2.55 -11.18 7.56
N VAL A 123 -2.37 -10.92 8.86
CA VAL A 123 -3.14 -11.52 9.95
C VAL A 123 -4.63 -11.33 9.75
N LEU A 124 -5.06 -10.09 9.48
CA LEU A 124 -6.47 -9.77 9.26
C LEU A 124 -7.05 -10.52 8.06
N SER A 125 -6.31 -10.57 6.93
CA SER A 125 -6.80 -11.19 5.69
C SER A 125 -7.09 -12.69 5.81
N VAL A 126 -6.46 -13.37 6.76
CA VAL A 126 -6.66 -14.80 7.00
C VAL A 126 -7.48 -15.08 8.27
N GLY A 127 -8.18 -14.06 8.78
CA GLY A 127 -9.15 -14.18 9.86
C GLY A 127 -8.59 -14.05 11.28
N GLY A 128 -7.33 -13.63 11.44
CA GLY A 128 -6.75 -13.30 12.74
C GLY A 128 -7.11 -11.89 13.21
N ASP A 129 -6.89 -11.63 14.51
CA ASP A 129 -7.06 -10.31 15.12
C ASP A 129 -5.69 -9.63 15.32
N PRO A 130 -5.33 -8.60 14.52
CA PRO A 130 -4.04 -7.92 14.65
C PRO A 130 -3.96 -7.02 15.89
N THR A 131 -5.05 -6.84 16.64
CA THR A 131 -5.06 -6.08 17.89
C THR A 131 -4.65 -6.92 19.10
N GLN A 132 -4.55 -8.26 18.95
CA GLN A 132 -4.28 -9.21 20.04
C GLN A 132 -3.46 -10.43 19.57
N ILE A 133 -2.48 -10.23 18.69
CA ILE A 133 -1.79 -11.33 17.99
C ILE A 133 -0.78 -12.10 18.86
N GLY A 134 -0.34 -11.53 19.98
CA GLY A 134 0.65 -12.10 20.90
C GLY A 134 0.70 -11.33 22.21
N THR A 135 1.75 -11.51 23.02
CA THR A 135 1.95 -10.72 24.25
C THR A 135 3.36 -10.13 24.31
N ASP A 136 3.49 -8.94 24.89
CA ASP A 136 4.78 -8.32 25.17
C ASP A 136 5.47 -8.93 26.41
N SER A 137 6.58 -8.31 26.83
CA SER A 137 7.35 -8.74 28.02
C SER A 137 6.57 -8.58 29.33
N ASP A 138 5.55 -7.73 29.36
CA ASP A 138 4.70 -7.46 30.53
C ASP A 138 3.38 -8.26 30.48
N HIS A 139 3.28 -9.22 29.56
CA HIS A 139 2.10 -10.05 29.30
C HIS A 139 0.87 -9.30 28.79
N ASN A 140 1.02 -8.06 28.31
CA ASN A 140 -0.06 -7.32 27.67
C ASN A 140 -0.26 -7.80 26.23
N PRO A 141 -1.50 -7.82 25.70
CA PRO A 141 -1.75 -8.13 24.30
C PRO A 141 -1.04 -7.16 23.36
N ILE A 142 -0.37 -7.70 22.34
CA ILE A 142 0.27 -6.91 21.30
C ILE A 142 -0.78 -6.44 20.30
N ASN A 143 -0.93 -5.12 20.20
CA ASN A 143 -1.81 -4.47 19.25
C ASN A 143 -1.01 -3.81 18.11
N LEU A 144 -0.97 -4.46 16.95
CA LEU A 144 -0.20 -3.97 15.80
C LEU A 144 -0.75 -2.67 15.22
N ILE A 145 -2.05 -2.42 15.36
CA ILE A 145 -2.69 -1.19 14.88
C ILE A 145 -2.29 -0.01 15.75
N ALA A 146 -2.36 -0.19 17.07
CA ALA A 146 -1.98 0.84 18.02
C ALA A 146 -0.47 1.14 17.93
N ASP A 147 0.37 0.10 17.96
CA ASP A 147 1.82 0.28 18.00
C ASP A 147 2.41 0.74 16.67
N GLY A 148 1.86 0.23 15.55
CA GLY A 148 2.35 0.50 14.21
C GLY A 148 1.83 1.78 13.58
N VAL A 149 0.64 2.23 14.00
CA VAL A 149 0.01 3.45 13.48
C VAL A 149 -0.21 4.46 14.60
N CYS A 150 -1.22 4.26 15.46
CA CYS A 150 -1.73 5.30 16.36
C CYS A 150 -0.66 5.88 17.31
N TYR A 151 0.25 5.05 17.79
CA TYR A 151 1.29 5.40 18.76
C TYR A 151 2.69 5.33 18.18
N ARG A 152 2.82 5.12 16.86
CA ARG A 152 4.13 5.04 16.21
C ARG A 152 4.94 6.30 16.48
N GLY A 153 4.32 7.47 16.34
CA GLY A 153 4.89 8.79 16.65
C GLY A 153 5.54 8.94 18.03
N ARG A 154 5.20 8.09 19.03
CA ARG A 154 5.86 8.09 20.35
C ARG A 154 7.28 7.55 20.33
N THR A 155 7.61 6.80 19.28
CA THR A 155 8.93 6.17 19.09
C THR A 155 9.67 6.81 17.92
N LYS A 156 9.01 6.96 16.77
CA LYS A 156 9.46 7.69 15.58
C LYS A 156 8.27 8.23 14.81
N PRO A 157 8.41 9.33 14.05
CA PRO A 157 7.34 9.78 13.15
C PRO A 157 6.85 8.63 12.25
N LEU A 158 5.54 8.54 12.00
CA LEU A 158 5.01 7.55 11.05
C LEU A 158 5.61 7.75 9.64
N SER A 159 5.94 8.99 9.31
CA SER A 159 6.63 9.43 8.09
C SER A 159 8.15 9.20 8.08
N GLU A 160 8.73 8.54 9.09
CA GLU A 160 10.17 8.20 9.12
C GLU A 160 10.59 7.38 7.89
N GLN A 161 9.72 6.50 7.39
CA GLN A 161 9.93 5.75 6.15
C GLN A 161 9.45 6.52 4.90
N GLY A 162 9.33 7.84 4.99
CA GLY A 162 8.72 8.67 3.97
C GLY A 162 7.23 8.42 3.80
N VAL A 163 6.71 8.80 2.62
CA VAL A 163 5.27 8.69 2.30
C VAL A 163 4.76 7.25 2.37
N ASN A 164 5.63 6.26 2.20
CA ASN A 164 5.29 4.85 2.27
C ASN A 164 4.78 4.43 3.66
N GLY A 165 5.37 4.96 4.74
CA GLY A 165 4.89 4.71 6.11
C GLY A 165 3.47 5.25 6.33
N LEU A 166 3.22 6.47 5.86
CA LEU A 166 1.92 7.14 5.95
C LEU A 166 0.83 6.42 5.14
N ILE A 167 1.13 6.06 3.89
CA ILE A 167 0.21 5.36 2.98
C ILE A 167 -0.26 4.04 3.59
N TRP A 168 0.68 3.20 4.02
CA TRP A 168 0.33 1.91 4.62
C TRP A 168 -0.32 2.05 6.00
N GLY A 169 0.02 3.09 6.76
CA GLY A 169 -0.63 3.42 8.02
C GLY A 169 -2.12 3.75 7.82
N LEU A 170 -2.44 4.57 6.82
CA LEU A 170 -3.82 4.90 6.47
C LEU A 170 -4.61 3.67 6.00
N ILE A 171 -4.02 2.87 5.10
CA ILE A 171 -4.62 1.59 4.64
C ILE A 171 -4.88 0.67 5.84
N THR A 172 -3.93 0.57 6.77
CA THR A 172 -4.05 -0.30 7.96
C THR A 172 -5.19 0.16 8.86
N LEU A 173 -5.29 1.46 9.15
CA LEU A 173 -6.41 2.00 9.92
C LEU A 173 -7.76 1.76 9.23
N ASP A 174 -7.80 1.89 7.90
CA ASP A 174 -9.04 1.79 7.11
C ASP A 174 -9.50 0.35 6.87
N SER A 175 -8.58 -0.64 6.95
CA SER A 175 -8.87 -2.05 6.71
C SER A 175 -10.05 -2.63 7.52
N MET A 176 -10.27 -2.12 8.73
CA MET A 176 -11.45 -2.40 9.56
C MET A 176 -12.08 -1.13 10.16
N ARG A 177 -11.74 0.05 9.60
CA ARG A 177 -12.12 1.35 10.17
C ARG A 177 -11.79 1.44 11.68
N TYR A 178 -10.58 1.03 12.05
CA TYR A 178 -10.13 1.06 13.43
C TYR A 178 -10.31 2.44 14.04
N ARG A 179 -10.87 2.48 15.25
CA ARG A 179 -11.01 3.70 16.03
C ARG A 179 -9.64 4.15 16.49
N THR A 180 -9.35 5.43 16.29
CA THR A 180 -8.13 6.04 16.79
C THR A 180 -8.34 6.50 18.23
N PRO A 181 -7.50 6.09 19.19
CA PRO A 181 -7.55 6.59 20.57
C PRO A 181 -7.40 8.11 20.64
N ALA A 182 -7.96 8.75 21.68
CA ALA A 182 -7.91 10.21 21.83
C ALA A 182 -6.49 10.74 22.03
N ASP A 183 -5.57 9.91 22.55
CA ASP A 183 -4.17 10.22 22.81
C ASP A 183 -3.22 9.68 21.72
N ALA A 184 -3.77 9.28 20.57
CA ALA A 184 -2.98 8.85 19.41
C ALA A 184 -2.14 10.01 18.87
N MET A 185 -0.90 9.69 18.49
CA MET A 185 0.01 10.61 17.80
C MET A 185 -0.38 10.74 16.33
N ASP A 186 -0.78 9.63 15.72
CA ASP A 186 -1.11 9.54 14.30
C ASP A 186 -2.59 9.17 14.14
N THR A 187 -3.34 10.02 13.45
CA THR A 187 -4.77 9.87 13.16
C THR A 187 -5.01 10.04 11.66
N ARG A 188 -6.21 9.73 11.16
CA ARG A 188 -6.56 10.03 9.76
C ARG A 188 -6.38 11.52 9.43
N ASP A 189 -6.72 12.40 10.39
CA ASP A 189 -6.65 13.84 10.23
C ASP A 189 -5.20 14.37 10.23
N THR A 190 -4.24 13.62 10.78
CA THR A 190 -2.81 13.97 10.69
C THR A 190 -2.13 13.29 9.50
N ILE A 191 -2.48 12.03 9.21
CA ILE A 191 -1.85 11.22 8.16
C ILE A 191 -2.21 11.74 6.77
N ILE A 192 -3.49 12.05 6.51
CA ILE A 192 -3.93 12.51 5.18
C ILE A 192 -3.20 13.78 4.72
N PRO A 193 -3.14 14.88 5.51
CA PRO A 193 -2.39 16.06 5.09
C PRO A 193 -0.89 15.79 4.91
N GLU A 194 -0.28 14.90 5.69
CA GLU A 194 1.12 14.51 5.49
C GLU A 194 1.32 13.75 4.17
N ILE A 195 0.38 12.88 3.77
CA ILE A 195 0.42 12.26 2.44
C ILE A 195 0.31 13.34 1.37
N LEU A 196 -0.70 14.23 1.45
CA LEU A 196 -0.91 15.29 0.47
C LEU A 196 0.31 16.23 0.33
N ALA A 197 1.01 16.50 1.43
CA ALA A 197 2.24 17.31 1.44
C ALA A 197 3.39 16.69 0.63
N GLN A 198 3.42 15.37 0.48
CA GLN A 198 4.46 14.63 -0.25
C GLN A 198 4.18 14.51 -1.75
N GLN A 199 3.02 14.99 -2.23
CA GLN A 199 2.67 14.98 -3.65
C GLN A 199 3.69 15.81 -4.45
N LEU A 200 4.15 15.28 -5.57
CA LEU A 200 5.09 15.94 -6.48
C LEU A 200 4.37 16.98 -7.35
N LYS A 201 5.14 17.83 -8.04
CA LYS A 201 4.63 18.93 -8.87
C LYS A 201 3.66 18.46 -9.96
N ASP A 202 3.89 17.26 -10.48
CA ASP A 202 3.11 16.59 -11.54
C ASP A 202 1.97 15.71 -10.99
N GLY A 203 1.73 15.73 -9.67
CA GLY A 203 0.59 15.09 -9.02
C GLY A 203 0.84 13.67 -8.53
N GLY A 204 1.96 13.05 -8.90
CA GLY A 204 2.33 11.71 -8.43
C GLY A 204 3.07 11.73 -7.10
N PHE A 205 3.55 10.56 -6.70
CA PHE A 205 4.31 10.34 -5.47
C PHE A 205 5.57 9.54 -5.78
N SER A 206 6.56 9.63 -4.90
CA SER A 206 7.78 8.81 -4.96
C SER A 206 8.16 8.30 -3.58
N LEU A 207 8.84 7.16 -3.55
CA LEU A 207 9.44 6.63 -2.33
C LEU A 207 10.58 7.55 -1.88
N ASP A 208 11.42 7.96 -2.84
CA ASP A 208 12.49 8.92 -2.67
C ASP A 208 12.66 9.82 -3.91
N GLY A 209 13.16 11.03 -3.69
CA GLY A 209 13.41 12.00 -4.75
C GLY A 209 12.17 12.67 -5.34
N GLU A 210 12.32 13.15 -6.58
CA GLU A 210 11.39 14.07 -7.25
C GLU A 210 10.76 13.49 -8.53
N GLN A 211 11.10 12.25 -8.89
CA GLN A 211 10.53 11.56 -10.04
C GLN A 211 9.33 10.71 -9.60
N ILE A 212 8.21 10.79 -10.31
CA ILE A 212 7.05 9.93 -10.03
C ILE A 212 7.46 8.45 -10.05
N ASP A 213 7.08 7.76 -8.99
CA ASP A 213 7.08 6.30 -8.88
C ASP A 213 5.63 5.81 -9.09
N PRO A 214 5.36 4.99 -10.12
CA PRO A 214 4.01 4.49 -10.39
C PRO A 214 3.45 3.60 -9.27
N ASP A 215 4.30 2.83 -8.58
CA ASP A 215 3.88 1.94 -7.51
C ASP A 215 3.46 2.75 -6.28
N ILE A 216 4.28 3.72 -5.88
CA ILE A 216 3.98 4.60 -4.73
C ILE A 216 2.76 5.47 -5.04
N THR A 217 2.65 5.95 -6.27
CA THR A 217 1.48 6.72 -6.73
C THR A 217 0.21 5.89 -6.67
N ALA A 218 0.24 4.65 -7.16
CA ALA A 218 -0.90 3.74 -7.07
C ALA A 218 -1.29 3.45 -5.61
N MET A 219 -0.32 3.23 -4.72
CA MET A 219 -0.59 3.02 -3.30
C MET A 219 -1.15 4.28 -2.61
N ALA A 220 -0.68 5.47 -2.96
CA ALA A 220 -1.22 6.73 -2.43
C ALA A 220 -2.68 6.94 -2.85
N ILE A 221 -2.98 6.71 -4.13
CA ILE A 221 -4.36 6.73 -4.65
C ILE A 221 -5.22 5.72 -3.89
N GLN A 222 -4.69 4.51 -3.66
CA GLN A 222 -5.38 3.48 -2.91
C GLN A 222 -5.72 3.91 -1.47
N ALA A 223 -4.76 4.54 -0.78
CA ALA A 223 -4.97 5.02 0.59
C ALA A 223 -5.97 6.18 0.66
N LEU A 224 -5.95 7.08 -0.34
CA LEU A 224 -6.77 8.30 -0.36
C LEU A 224 -8.17 8.11 -0.96
N ALA A 225 -8.40 7.04 -1.71
CA ALA A 225 -9.68 6.78 -2.39
C ALA A 225 -10.92 6.86 -1.48
N PRO A 226 -10.92 6.35 -0.22
CA PRO A 226 -12.07 6.48 0.68
C PRO A 226 -12.46 7.92 1.02
N TYR A 227 -11.51 8.86 0.88
CA TYR A 227 -11.66 10.27 1.24
C TYR A 227 -11.95 11.16 0.03
N TYR A 228 -11.98 10.60 -1.18
CA TYR A 228 -12.18 11.36 -2.42
C TYR A 228 -13.50 12.16 -2.46
N ASN A 229 -14.54 11.65 -1.81
CA ASN A 229 -15.85 12.32 -1.71
C ASN A 229 -16.03 13.12 -0.40
N SER A 230 -15.00 13.18 0.45
CA SER A 230 -15.05 14.02 1.65
C SER A 230 -14.87 15.49 1.27
N GLU A 231 -15.69 16.36 1.86
CA GLU A 231 -15.55 17.82 1.74
C GLU A 231 -14.56 18.41 2.76
N GLN A 232 -13.94 17.55 3.59
CA GLN A 232 -12.96 17.98 4.57
C GLN A 232 -11.77 18.67 3.90
N ILE A 233 -11.49 19.89 4.35
CA ILE A 233 -10.36 20.69 3.88
C ILE A 233 -9.18 20.48 4.82
N TYR A 234 -8.04 20.12 4.23
CA TYR A 234 -6.78 19.97 4.93
C TYR A 234 -5.89 21.18 4.64
N THR A 235 -5.13 21.61 5.65
CA THR A 235 -4.07 22.62 5.49
C THR A 235 -2.72 21.92 5.60
N TYR A 236 -1.85 22.07 4.61
CA TYR A 236 -0.54 21.43 4.56
C TYR A 236 0.45 22.25 3.73
N VAL A 237 1.75 22.01 3.91
CA VAL A 237 2.82 22.67 3.15
C VAL A 237 3.35 21.68 2.10
N CYS A 238 3.19 22.01 0.83
CA CYS A 238 3.66 21.16 -0.27
C CYS A 238 5.19 21.08 -0.28
N LYS A 239 5.75 19.87 -0.25
CA LYS A 239 7.20 19.65 -0.19
C LYS A 239 7.97 20.24 -1.38
N TRP A 240 7.40 20.19 -2.59
CA TRP A 240 8.09 20.59 -3.82
C TRP A 240 8.19 22.11 -4.02
N ASN A 241 7.42 22.93 -3.31
CA ASN A 241 7.47 24.40 -3.44
C ASN A 241 7.40 25.17 -2.12
N ASN A 242 7.30 24.47 -0.98
CA ASN A 242 7.17 25.03 0.35
C ASN A 242 6.01 26.03 0.52
N LYS A 243 4.91 25.86 -0.25
CA LYS A 243 3.72 26.69 -0.13
C LYS A 243 2.65 26.00 0.69
N GLU A 244 2.05 26.76 1.60
CA GLU A 244 0.81 26.36 2.26
C GLU A 244 -0.30 26.20 1.21
N THR A 245 -1.01 25.08 1.32
CA THR A 245 -2.14 24.71 0.48
C THR A 245 -3.31 24.34 1.36
N LYS A 246 -4.52 24.74 0.95
CA LYS A 246 -5.78 24.36 1.58
C LYS A 246 -6.65 23.66 0.55
N ALA A 247 -6.84 22.37 0.70
CA ALA A 247 -7.58 21.56 -0.27
C ALA A 247 -8.21 20.32 0.38
N SER A 248 -9.31 19.84 -0.20
CA SER A 248 -9.77 18.47 0.02
C SER A 248 -8.91 17.47 -0.77
N VAL A 249 -9.05 16.18 -0.48
CA VAL A 249 -8.37 15.10 -1.24
C VAL A 249 -8.69 15.19 -2.74
N ARG A 250 -9.93 15.52 -3.11
CA ARG A 250 -10.33 15.71 -4.51
C ARG A 250 -9.63 16.89 -5.18
N GLN A 251 -9.44 17.98 -4.44
CA GLN A 251 -8.94 19.25 -4.96
C GLN A 251 -7.42 19.38 -4.90
N SER A 252 -6.71 18.38 -4.36
CA SER A 252 -5.24 18.41 -4.31
C SER A 252 -4.65 18.58 -5.72
N PRO A 253 -3.61 19.41 -5.92
CA PRO A 253 -3.03 19.71 -7.22
C PRO A 253 -2.64 18.45 -8.02
N GLY A 254 -2.88 18.43 -9.34
CA GLY A 254 -2.48 17.30 -10.19
C GLY A 254 -3.33 16.04 -10.05
N THR A 255 -4.65 16.20 -9.87
CA THR A 255 -5.61 15.14 -9.55
C THR A 255 -5.47 13.89 -10.45
N ILE A 256 -4.89 12.81 -9.91
CA ILE A 256 -4.85 11.48 -10.55
C ILE A 256 -6.15 10.70 -10.28
N ILE A 257 -6.90 11.08 -9.23
CA ILE A 257 -8.12 10.39 -8.81
C ILE A 257 -9.31 10.89 -9.64
N HIS A 258 -9.46 10.41 -10.87
CA HIS A 258 -10.72 10.57 -11.62
C HIS A 258 -11.66 9.41 -11.26
N SER A 259 -12.72 9.73 -10.49
CA SER A 259 -13.89 8.89 -10.16
C SER A 259 -13.66 7.37 -10.04
N THR A 260 -13.27 6.89 -8.86
CA THR A 260 -13.25 5.44 -8.56
C THR A 260 -14.46 5.03 -7.72
N GLU A 261 -15.64 4.93 -8.34
CA GLU A 261 -16.78 4.21 -7.72
C GLU A 261 -16.46 2.73 -7.49
N ALA A 262 -15.45 2.17 -8.15
CA ALA A 262 -15.04 0.77 -8.06
C ALA A 262 -14.20 0.41 -6.82
N GLY A 263 -13.64 1.38 -6.09
CA GLY A 263 -12.72 1.09 -4.98
C GLY A 263 -13.41 0.46 -3.76
N TRP A 264 -14.64 0.85 -3.45
CA TRP A 264 -15.28 0.57 -2.16
C TRP A 264 -15.54 -0.90 -1.86
N ARG A 265 -15.80 -1.74 -2.88
CA ARG A 265 -16.05 -3.18 -2.70
C ARG A 265 -14.79 -4.01 -2.48
N PHE A 266 -13.60 -3.46 -2.74
CA PHE A 266 -12.35 -4.20 -2.59
C PHE A 266 -11.84 -4.23 -1.14
N PHE A 267 -12.32 -3.36 -0.24
CA PHE A 267 -11.67 -3.07 1.06
C PHE A 267 -12.35 -3.59 2.33
N GLN A 268 -13.50 -4.26 2.26
CA GLN A 268 -14.04 -4.93 3.46
C GLN A 268 -13.40 -6.31 3.61
N LEU A 269 -12.48 -6.46 4.55
CA LEU A 269 -11.86 -7.75 4.93
C LEU A 269 -12.69 -8.51 5.98
N GLY A 270 -13.92 -8.09 6.26
CA GLY A 270 -14.78 -8.69 7.28
C GLY A 270 -16.15 -9.08 6.74
N ASN A 271 -16.39 -10.39 6.65
CA ASN A 271 -17.65 -11.11 6.41
C ASN A 271 -18.29 -10.99 5.02
N GLY A 272 -17.99 -12.00 4.19
CA GLY A 272 -18.78 -12.38 3.01
C GLY A 272 -18.72 -13.88 2.76
N LYS A 273 -19.48 -14.67 3.54
CA LYS A 273 -20.11 -15.86 2.96
C LYS A 273 -21.18 -15.31 1.99
N CYS A 274 -21.02 -15.62 0.70
CA CYS A 274 -21.98 -15.44 -0.41
C CYS A 274 -22.66 -14.07 -0.55
#